data_AF-A0A526RFQ4-F1
#
_entry.id   AF-A0A526RFQ4-F1
#
_cell.length_a   1.000
_cell.length_b   1.000
_cell.length_c   1.000
_cell.angle_alpha   90.00
_cell.angle_beta   90.00
_cell.angle_gamma   90.00
#
_symmetry.space_group_name_H-M   'P 1'
#
loop_
_entity.id
_entity.type
_entity.pdbx_description
1 polymer ?
#
loop_
_entity_poly.entity_id
_entity_poly.type
_entity_poly.pdbx_seq_one_letter_code
_entity_poly.pdbx_strand_id
1 'polypeptide(L)' 'MRQQVPPQRRVFARAMRADATKAENILWQVLRNRQLEGLKFKRQVPLDGYILD' A
#
# COMPACT_ATOMS: atom_id res chain seq x y z
N MET A 1 1.59 -14.06 7.64
CA MET A 1 2.87 -14.16 6.90
C MET A 1 3.66 -12.88 7.08
N ARG A 2 4.77 -12.91 7.85
CA ARG A 2 5.73 -11.79 7.91
C ARG A 2 6.75 -12.04 6.81
N GLN A 3 6.63 -11.33 5.70
CA GLN A 3 7.61 -11.38 4.63
C GLN A 3 8.83 -10.57 5.05
N GLN A 4 10.03 -11.14 4.91
CA GLN A 4 11.28 -10.42 5.19
C GLN A 4 11.54 -9.45 4.05
N VAL A 5 11.04 -8.22 4.20
CA VAL A 5 11.23 -7.16 3.22
C VAL A 5 12.47 -6.36 3.62
N PRO A 6 13.45 -6.17 2.71
CA PRO A 6 14.60 -5.33 2.96
C PRO A 6 14.19 -3.92 3.44
N PRO A 7 14.91 -3.34 4.41
CA PRO A 7 14.53 -2.05 5.01
C PRO A 7 14.40 -0.92 3.97
N GLN A 8 15.23 -0.95 2.92
CA GLN A 8 15.16 0.00 1.81
C GLN A 8 13.80 0.00 1.11
N ARG A 9 13.26 -1.18 0.76
CA ARG A 9 11.94 -1.30 0.11
C ARG A 9 10.80 -0.83 1.00
N ARG A 10 10.95 -0.94 2.32
CA ARG A 10 9.99 -0.39 3.29
C ARG A 10 10.00 1.14 3.30
N VAL A 11 11.18 1.74 3.16
CA VAL A 11 11.33 3.20 3.04
C VAL A 11 10.74 3.69 1.72
N PHE A 12 11.05 3.03 0.61
CA PHE A 12 10.47 3.35 -0.71
C PHE A 12 8.94 3.23 -0.71
N ALA A 13 8.39 2.13 -0.18
CA ALA A 13 6.94 1.98 -0.04
C ALA A 13 6.32 3.02 0.91
N ARG A 14 7.08 3.64 1.82
CA ARG A 14 6.57 4.73 2.66
C ARG A 14 6.60 6.06 1.90
N ALA A 15 7.64 6.30 1.13
CA ALA A 15 7.76 7.48 0.26
C ALA A 15 6.68 7.48 -0.83
N MET A 16 6.46 6.35 -1.51
CA MET A 16 5.40 6.22 -2.52
C MET A 16 3.99 6.44 -1.93
N ARG A 17 3.76 6.17 -0.63
CA ARG A 17 2.45 6.46 0.00
C ARG A 17 2.25 7.95 0.23
N ALA A 18 3.35 8.69 0.38
CA ALA A 18 3.32 10.14 0.53
C ALA A 18 3.18 10.83 -0.85
N ASP A 19 3.75 10.22 -1.89
CA ASP A 19 3.72 10.71 -3.28
C ASP A 19 2.57 10.13 -4.12
N ALA A 20 1.57 9.53 -3.46
CA ALA A 20 0.46 8.88 -4.14
C ALA A 20 -0.32 9.87 -5.02
N THR A 21 -0.73 9.45 -6.21
CA THR A 21 -1.46 10.31 -7.14
C THR A 21 -2.81 10.73 -6.56
N LYS A 22 -3.41 11.81 -7.09
CA LYS A 22 -4.75 12.25 -6.64
C LYS A 22 -5.80 11.14 -6.81
N ALA A 23 -5.70 10.36 -7.89
CA ALA A 23 -6.58 9.23 -8.16
C ALA A 23 -6.41 8.10 -7.12
N GLU A 24 -5.16 7.71 -6.82
CA GLU A 24 -4.85 6.72 -5.78
C GLU A 24 -5.35 7.16 -4.39
N ASN A 25 -5.23 8.45 -4.07
CA ASN A 25 -5.72 8.98 -2.81
C ASN A 25 -7.25 8.89 -2.71
N ILE A 26 -7.98 9.22 -3.77
CA ILE A 26 -9.44 9.08 -3.81
C ILE A 26 -9.83 7.61 -3.68
N LEU A 27 -9.18 6.72 -4.44
CA LEU A 27 -9.42 5.28 -4.35
C LEU A 27 -9.15 4.76 -2.93
N TRP A 28 -8.03 5.15 -2.33
CA TRP A 28 -7.68 4.73 -0.98
C TRP A 28 -8.65 5.25 0.08
N GLN A 29 -9.23 6.44 -0.10
CA GLN A 29 -10.27 6.97 0.80
C GLN A 29 -11.52 6.09 0.80
N VAL A 30 -11.87 5.48 -0.34
CA VAL A 30 -13.01 4.55 -0.46
C VAL A 30 -12.67 3.14 0.00
N LEU A 31 -11.41 2.70 -0.15
CA LEU A 31 -10.99 1.34 0.20
C LEU A 31 -10.52 1.18 1.66
N ARG A 32 -10.06 2.26 2.30
CA ARG A 32 -9.55 2.22 3.68
C ARG A 32 -10.62 1.78 4.67
N ASN A 33 -10.18 1.35 5.85
CA ASN A 33 -11.07 1.01 6.98
C ASN A 33 -12.15 -0.03 6.66
N ARG A 34 -11.94 -0.89 5.65
CA ARG A 34 -12.91 -1.92 5.25
C ARG A 34 -14.25 -1.33 4.78
N GLN A 35 -14.23 -0.11 4.26
CA GLN A 35 -15.42 0.55 3.74
C GLN A 35 -16.03 -0.17 2.54
N LEU A 36 -15.21 -0.88 1.76
CA LEU A 36 -15.69 -1.75 0.69
C LEU A 36 -15.97 -3.15 1.23
N GLU A 37 -17.25 -3.45 1.48
CA GLU A 37 -17.76 -4.79 1.81
C GLU A 37 -17.05 -5.50 2.98
N GLY A 38 -16.43 -4.76 3.92
CA GLY A 38 -15.69 -5.37 5.03
C GLY A 38 -14.29 -5.90 4.64
N LEU A 39 -13.88 -5.73 3.37
CA LEU A 39 -12.61 -6.21 2.83
C LEU A 39 -11.43 -5.35 3.28
N LYS A 40 -10.34 -6.00 3.68
CA LYS A 40 -9.14 -5.31 4.17
C LYS A 40 -8.14 -5.08 3.04
N PHE A 41 -8.17 -3.88 2.47
CA PHE A 41 -7.18 -3.45 1.48
C PHE A 41 -5.86 -3.02 2.15
N LYS A 42 -4.75 -3.25 1.44
CA LYS A 42 -3.41 -2.79 1.81
C LYS A 42 -2.78 -2.17 0.56
N ARG A 43 -2.40 -0.90 0.65
CA ARG A 43 -1.67 -0.21 -0.43
C ARG A 43 -0.17 -0.38 -0.29
N GLN A 44 0.52 -0.45 -1.44
CA GLN A 44 1.98 -0.40 -1.54
C GLN A 44 2.67 -1.46 -0.68
N VAL A 45 2.28 -2.71 -0.91
CA VAL A 45 2.80 -3.87 -0.18
C VAL A 45 4.04 -4.40 -0.91
N PRO A 46 5.22 -4.34 -0.29
CA PRO A 46 6.39 -4.99 -0.86
C PRO A 46 6.22 -6.51 -0.80
N LEU A 47 6.22 -7.14 -1.98
CA LEU A 47 6.08 -8.57 -2.19
C LEU A 47 7.23 -9.05 -3.08
N ASP A 48 8.12 -9.87 -2.51
CA ASP A 48 9.13 -10.67 -3.22
C ASP A 48 9.89 -10.00 -4.39
N GLY A 49 10.29 -8.73 -4.25
CA GLY A 49 10.95 -8.00 -5.34
C GLY A 49 10.21 -6.75 -5.76
N TYR A 50 8.89 -6.81 -5.70
CA TYR A 50 7.98 -5.84 -6.26
C TYR A 50 7.25 -5.07 -5.16
N ILE A 51 6.69 -3.92 -5.51
CA ILE A 51 5.76 -3.16 -4.65
C ILE A 51 4.41 -3.23 -5.35
N LEU A 52 3.47 -3.95 -4.75
CA LEU A 52 2.10 -4.05 -5.22
C LEU A 52 1.33 -2.83 -4.74
N ASP A 53 0.65 -2.14 -5.64
CA ASP A 53 -0.24 -1.03 -5.29
C ASP A 53 -1.60 -1.53 -4.78
#